data_AF-A0A419W3E9-F1
#
_entry.id   AF-A0A419W3E9-F1
#
_cell.length_a   1.000
_cell.length_b   1.000
_cell.length_c   1.000
_cell.angle_alpha   90.00
_cell.angle_beta   90.00
_cell.angle_gamma   90.00
#
_symmetry.space_group_name_H-M   'P 1'
#
loop_
_entity.id
_entity.type
_entity.pdbx_description
1 polymer ?
#
loop_
_entity_poly.entity_id
_entity_poly.type
_entity_poly.pdbx_seq_one_letter_code
_entity_poly.pdbx_strand_id
1 'polypeptide(L)'
;MKAVAKLWYVKWIFMNPIVKLKLNSDGPNDLQELTNQVEQGARFICFQYCISILFAVTLRRYSPAILVQQDDRIDSIRRKYNLMSVFFGWWGIPWGPIYTVRSLRLNRIGGIDITEDILLNINESSLVNKEVELKVTSQIFCSPDKWNLKAYRSCLSPILKQEHVKSVVVGVYINTAEGETPIQTIGIEVPEAYFESCIEIAERNLSREFNKHVVFQFLNLEKETELNSKLKQQGVTIK
;
A
#
# COMPACT_ATOMS: atom_id res chain seq x y z
N MET A 1 11.19 -5.25 5.32
CA MET A 1 10.46 -6.38 4.68
C MET A 1 8.93 -6.28 4.79
N LYS A 2 8.34 -5.96 5.95
CA LYS A 2 6.88 -5.68 6.08
C LYS A 2 6.39 -4.58 5.12
N ALA A 3 7.16 -3.50 4.98
CA ALA A 3 6.87 -2.41 4.02
C ALA A 3 6.79 -2.90 2.55
N VAL A 4 7.59 -3.90 2.17
CA VAL A 4 7.58 -4.45 0.80
C VAL A 4 6.32 -5.28 0.56
N ALA A 5 5.86 -6.06 1.55
CA ALA A 5 4.60 -6.79 1.47
C ALA A 5 3.39 -5.84 1.37
N LYS A 6 3.39 -4.75 2.16
CA LYS A 6 2.36 -3.70 2.08
C LYS A 6 2.37 -3.02 0.69
N LEU A 7 3.53 -2.65 0.17
CA LEU A 7 3.68 -2.09 -1.19
C LEU A 7 3.15 -3.01 -2.30
N TRP A 8 3.33 -4.33 -2.19
CA TRP A 8 2.81 -5.29 -3.17
C TRP A 8 1.29 -5.47 -3.09
N TYR A 9 0.72 -5.46 -1.89
CA TYR A 9 -0.73 -5.48 -1.68
C TYR A 9 -1.40 -4.23 -2.22
N VAL A 10 -0.82 -3.08 -1.88
CA VAL A 10 -1.19 -1.77 -2.41
C VAL A 10 -1.14 -1.79 -3.92
N LYS A 11 -0.01 -2.18 -4.54
CA LYS A 11 0.09 -2.31 -6.01
C LYS A 11 -0.95 -3.26 -6.62
N TRP A 12 -1.36 -4.32 -5.90
CA TRP A 12 -2.40 -5.25 -6.35
C TRP A 12 -3.82 -4.66 -6.25
N ILE A 13 -4.12 -3.89 -5.19
CA ILE A 13 -5.34 -3.06 -5.12
C ILE A 13 -5.36 -2.06 -6.27
N PHE A 14 -4.26 -1.35 -6.56
CA PHE A 14 -4.23 -0.35 -7.63
C PHE A 14 -4.40 -0.92 -9.04
N MET A 15 -4.12 -2.21 -9.23
CA MET A 15 -4.42 -2.90 -10.48
C MET A 15 -5.87 -3.39 -10.58
N ASN A 16 -6.66 -3.28 -9.51
CA ASN A 16 -8.05 -3.74 -9.41
C ASN A 16 -8.88 -2.70 -8.62
N PRO A 17 -9.51 -1.72 -9.30
CA PRO A 17 -9.98 -0.46 -8.72
C PRO A 17 -11.05 -0.59 -7.63
N ILE A 18 -11.61 -1.79 -7.43
CA ILE A 18 -12.50 -2.12 -6.32
C ILE A 18 -12.14 -3.52 -5.82
N VAL A 19 -11.51 -3.60 -4.64
CA VAL A 19 -11.30 -4.88 -3.97
C VAL A 19 -12.43 -5.10 -2.98
N LYS A 20 -13.41 -5.90 -3.38
CA LYS A 20 -14.39 -6.47 -2.45
C LYS A 20 -13.73 -7.56 -1.64
N LEU A 21 -13.61 -7.33 -0.34
CA LEU A 21 -13.06 -8.29 0.60
C LEU A 21 -14.19 -8.95 1.38
N LYS A 22 -14.21 -10.28 1.39
CA LYS A 22 -15.05 -11.03 2.31
C LYS A 22 -14.48 -10.92 3.72
N LEU A 23 -15.33 -10.63 4.69
CA LEU A 23 -15.03 -10.75 6.11
C LEU A 23 -15.24 -12.22 6.53
N ASN A 24 -14.44 -12.70 7.48
CA ASN A 24 -14.66 -14.05 8.00
C ASN A 24 -16.03 -14.18 8.70
N SER A 25 -16.61 -15.38 8.67
CA SER A 25 -17.95 -15.66 9.22
C SER A 25 -18.10 -15.36 10.70
N ASP A 26 -17.00 -15.46 11.45
CA ASP A 26 -16.95 -15.29 12.91
C ASP A 26 -16.63 -13.84 13.32
N GLY A 27 -16.79 -12.89 12.40
CA GLY A 27 -16.56 -11.47 12.66
C GLY A 27 -17.65 -10.84 13.54
N PRO A 28 -17.37 -9.64 14.09
CA PRO A 28 -18.31 -8.92 14.95
C PRO A 28 -19.59 -8.56 14.20
N ASN A 29 -20.70 -8.48 14.93
CA ASN A 29 -22.01 -8.18 14.35
C ASN A 29 -22.34 -6.68 14.37
N ASP A 30 -21.57 -5.90 15.14
CA ASP A 30 -21.76 -4.46 15.32
C ASP A 30 -20.43 -3.68 15.22
N LEU A 31 -20.53 -2.42 14.81
CA LEU A 31 -19.38 -1.53 14.60
C LEU A 31 -18.71 -1.14 15.92
N GLN A 32 -19.48 -0.98 17.00
CA GLN A 32 -18.92 -0.63 18.30
C GLN A 32 -18.13 -1.82 18.87
N GLU A 33 -18.69 -3.03 18.75
CA GLU A 33 -17.99 -4.27 19.11
C GLU A 33 -16.68 -4.41 18.32
N LEU A 34 -16.73 -4.19 17.00
CA LEU A 34 -15.55 -4.24 16.16
C LEU A 34 -14.47 -3.24 16.61
N THR A 35 -14.87 -1.99 16.84
CA THR A 35 -13.97 -0.91 17.24
C THR A 35 -13.28 -1.26 18.56
N ASN A 36 -14.06 -1.71 19.55
CA ASN A 36 -13.53 -2.16 20.84
C ASN A 36 -12.53 -3.32 20.70
N GLN A 37 -12.82 -4.30 19.84
CA GLN A 37 -11.90 -5.41 19.60
C GLN A 37 -10.58 -4.93 18.98
N VAL A 38 -10.63 -4.00 18.02
CA VAL A 38 -9.43 -3.42 17.41
C VAL A 38 -8.64 -2.58 18.41
N GLU A 39 -9.31 -1.79 19.25
CA GLU A 39 -8.67 -1.04 20.34
C GLU A 39 -7.97 -1.96 21.36
N GLN A 40 -8.52 -3.15 21.58
CA GLN A 40 -7.91 -4.21 22.40
C GLN A 40 -6.77 -4.96 21.67
N GLY A 41 -6.43 -4.56 20.44
CA GLY A 41 -5.31 -5.11 19.66
C GLY A 41 -5.70 -6.17 18.62
N ALA A 42 -6.99 -6.39 18.36
CA ALA A 42 -7.41 -7.24 17.25
C ALA A 42 -7.03 -6.63 15.90
N ARG A 43 -6.67 -7.49 14.94
CA ARG A 43 -6.23 -7.08 13.60
C ARG A 43 -6.94 -7.87 12.53
N PHE A 44 -7.26 -7.21 11.42
CA PHE A 44 -7.68 -7.89 10.20
C PHE A 44 -6.47 -8.29 9.36
N ILE A 45 -6.34 -9.59 9.12
CA ILE A 45 -5.20 -10.15 8.40
C ILE A 45 -5.69 -10.94 7.19
N CYS A 46 -5.05 -10.67 6.05
CA CYS A 46 -5.19 -11.46 4.83
C CYS A 46 -3.95 -12.33 4.60
N PHE A 47 -4.16 -13.61 4.31
CA PHE A 47 -3.12 -14.56 3.92
C PHE A 47 -3.17 -14.82 2.43
N GLN A 48 -2.00 -14.89 1.80
CA GLN A 48 -1.91 -15.19 0.38
C GLN A 48 -1.88 -16.70 0.16
N TYR A 49 -2.55 -17.16 -0.89
CA TYR A 49 -2.44 -18.54 -1.33
C TYR A 49 -2.35 -18.68 -2.84
N CYS A 50 -1.74 -19.79 -3.26
CA CYS A 50 -1.54 -20.12 -4.68
C CYS A 50 -2.28 -21.41 -5.03
N ILE A 51 -3.00 -21.38 -6.15
CA ILE A 51 -3.62 -22.56 -6.75
C ILE A 51 -3.23 -22.55 -8.23
N SER A 52 -2.51 -23.57 -8.66
CA SER A 52 -2.17 -23.80 -10.06
C SER A 52 -3.17 -24.77 -10.66
N ILE A 53 -3.80 -24.38 -11.76
CA ILE A 53 -4.75 -25.20 -12.50
C ILE A 53 -4.02 -25.79 -13.70
N LEU A 54 -4.00 -27.12 -13.77
CA LEU A 54 -3.60 -27.91 -14.95
C LEU A 54 -2.31 -27.43 -15.62
N PHE A 55 -1.26 -27.20 -14.82
CA PHE A 55 0.09 -26.84 -15.29
C PHE A 55 0.26 -25.52 -16.05
N ALA A 56 -0.82 -24.84 -16.43
CA ALA A 56 -0.79 -23.65 -17.28
C ALA A 56 -0.95 -22.33 -16.52
N VAL A 57 -1.88 -22.27 -15.56
CA VAL A 57 -2.26 -21.00 -14.92
C VAL A 57 -2.10 -21.10 -13.41
N THR A 58 -1.28 -20.23 -12.83
CA THR A 58 -1.18 -20.06 -11.37
C THR A 58 -2.00 -18.85 -10.93
N LEU A 59 -3.06 -19.12 -10.19
CA LEU A 59 -3.86 -18.09 -9.53
C LEU A 59 -3.24 -17.76 -8.17
N ARG A 60 -3.03 -16.47 -7.94
CA ARG A 60 -2.68 -15.92 -6.63
C ARG A 60 -3.91 -15.24 -6.07
N ARG A 61 -4.33 -15.65 -4.87
CA ARG A 61 -5.51 -15.12 -4.21
C ARG A 61 -5.17 -14.77 -2.76
N TYR A 62 -6.00 -13.91 -2.16
CA TYR A 62 -5.97 -13.64 -0.73
C TYR A 62 -7.14 -14.36 -0.05
N SER A 63 -6.94 -14.73 1.20
CA SER A 63 -8.01 -15.17 2.08
C SER A 63 -9.05 -14.06 2.26
N PRO A 64 -10.24 -14.38 2.80
CA PRO A 64 -11.06 -13.38 3.48
C PRO A 64 -10.22 -12.59 4.49
N ALA A 65 -10.67 -11.39 4.82
CA ALA A 65 -10.14 -10.61 5.93
C ALA A 65 -10.55 -11.29 7.24
N ILE A 66 -9.58 -11.85 7.95
CA ILE A 66 -9.84 -12.59 9.18
C ILE A 66 -9.47 -11.70 10.35
N LEU A 67 -10.44 -11.46 11.24
CA LEU A 67 -10.19 -10.77 12.50
C LEU A 67 -9.48 -11.72 13.46
N VAL A 68 -8.31 -11.32 13.92
CA VAL A 68 -7.47 -12.10 14.83
C VAL A 68 -7.12 -11.28 16.06
N GLN A 69 -7.49 -11.79 17.23
CA GLN A 69 -7.24 -11.16 18.52
C GLN A 69 -5.97 -11.70 19.21
N GLN A 70 -5.61 -12.96 18.96
CA GLN A 70 -4.46 -13.63 19.58
C GLN A 70 -3.52 -14.20 18.51
N ASP A 71 -2.21 -14.04 18.74
CA ASP A 71 -1.18 -14.48 17.79
C ASP A 71 -1.18 -16.00 17.53
N ASP A 72 -1.62 -16.82 18.48
CA ASP A 72 -1.71 -18.28 18.31
C ASP A 72 -2.72 -18.69 17.22
N ARG A 73 -3.81 -17.93 17.07
CA ARG A 73 -4.80 -18.16 16.01
C ARG A 73 -4.22 -17.81 14.63
N ILE A 74 -3.33 -16.81 14.55
CA ILE A 74 -2.61 -16.43 13.32
C ILE A 74 -1.83 -17.63 12.80
N ASP A 75 -1.12 -18.33 13.69
CA ASP A 75 -0.25 -19.44 13.32
C ASP A 75 -1.01 -20.64 12.74
N SER A 76 -2.19 -20.95 13.29
CA SER A 76 -3.08 -22.00 12.78
C SER A 76 -3.65 -21.65 11.39
N ILE A 77 -4.17 -20.44 11.24
CA ILE A 77 -4.73 -19.94 9.98
C ILE A 77 -3.64 -19.89 8.90
N ARG A 78 -2.46 -19.37 9.25
CA ARG A 78 -1.29 -19.32 8.38
C ARG A 78 -0.93 -20.71 7.83
N ARG A 79 -0.89 -21.73 8.70
CA ARG A 79 -0.58 -23.11 8.29
C ARG A 79 -1.58 -23.63 7.26
N LYS A 80 -2.89 -23.37 7.46
CA LYS A 80 -3.94 -23.75 6.49
C LYS A 80 -3.66 -23.21 5.08
N TYR A 81 -3.42 -21.90 4.95
CA TYR A 81 -3.17 -21.28 3.64
C TYR A 81 -1.80 -21.63 3.03
N ASN A 82 -0.79 -21.86 3.89
CA ASN A 82 0.51 -22.35 3.45
C ASN A 82 0.42 -23.77 2.89
N LEU A 83 -0.28 -24.68 3.57
CA LEU A 83 -0.52 -26.04 3.09
C LEU A 83 -1.25 -26.02 1.75
N MET A 84 -2.30 -25.20 1.61
CA MET A 84 -3.00 -25.06 0.34
C MET A 84 -2.05 -24.59 -0.79
N SER A 85 -1.17 -23.62 -0.51
CA SER A 85 -0.17 -23.18 -1.48
C SER A 85 0.86 -24.27 -1.80
N VAL A 86 1.26 -25.06 -0.81
CA VAL A 86 2.24 -26.15 -1.00
C VAL A 86 1.66 -27.35 -1.72
N PHE A 87 0.36 -27.62 -1.59
CA PHE A 87 -0.26 -28.74 -2.31
C PHE A 87 -0.74 -28.35 -3.70
N PHE A 88 -1.20 -27.12 -3.89
CA PHE A 88 -1.83 -26.71 -5.15
C PHE A 88 -1.00 -25.72 -5.96
N GLY A 89 -0.01 -25.05 -5.39
CA GLY A 89 0.73 -23.97 -6.05
C GLY A 89 1.84 -24.45 -7.00
N TRP A 90 2.48 -25.60 -6.74
CA TRP A 90 3.67 -26.04 -7.49
C TRP A 90 3.39 -26.54 -8.90
N TRP A 91 2.14 -26.89 -9.20
CA TRP A 91 1.81 -27.54 -10.47
C TRP A 91 1.97 -26.63 -11.69
N GLY A 92 2.00 -25.30 -11.56
CA GLY A 92 2.22 -24.39 -12.69
C GLY A 92 3.70 -24.17 -12.97
N ILE A 93 4.25 -24.63 -14.10
CA ILE A 93 5.68 -24.49 -14.40
C ILE A 93 5.90 -23.30 -15.34
N PRO A 94 6.90 -22.42 -15.11
CA PRO A 94 7.79 -22.31 -13.93
C PRO A 94 7.24 -21.41 -12.81
N TRP A 95 6.12 -20.72 -13.04
CA TRP A 95 5.67 -19.61 -12.19
C TRP A 95 5.07 -20.05 -10.85
N GLY A 96 4.47 -21.23 -10.80
CA GLY A 96 3.83 -21.84 -9.63
C GLY A 96 4.77 -21.98 -8.44
N PRO A 97 5.93 -22.66 -8.56
CA PRO A 97 6.93 -22.72 -7.51
C PRO A 97 7.38 -21.34 -7.02
N ILE A 98 7.64 -20.40 -7.94
CA ILE A 98 8.07 -19.03 -7.61
C ILE A 98 6.99 -18.31 -6.78
N TYR A 99 5.72 -18.38 -7.21
CA TYR A 99 4.62 -17.75 -6.49
C TYR A 99 4.32 -18.43 -5.16
N THR A 100 4.46 -19.75 -5.09
CA THR A 100 4.28 -20.52 -3.86
C THR A 100 5.29 -20.09 -2.81
N VAL A 101 6.59 -20.04 -3.14
CA VAL A 101 7.64 -19.59 -2.21
C VAL A 101 7.40 -18.14 -1.76
N ARG A 102 6.95 -17.26 -2.67
CA ARG A 102 6.61 -15.87 -2.32
C ARG A 102 5.44 -15.79 -1.34
N SER A 103 4.36 -16.53 -1.57
CA SER A 103 3.19 -16.59 -0.69
C SER A 103 3.54 -17.13 0.69
N LEU A 104 4.35 -18.20 0.75
CA LEU A 104 4.86 -18.73 2.01
C LEU A 104 5.66 -17.70 2.80
N ARG A 105 6.54 -16.96 2.13
CA ARG A 105 7.36 -15.91 2.78
C ARG A 105 6.50 -14.77 3.33
N LEU A 106 5.50 -14.34 2.56
CA LEU A 106 4.55 -13.30 2.98
C LEU A 106 3.71 -13.75 4.18
N ASN A 107 3.20 -14.97 4.15
CA ASN A 107 2.43 -15.52 5.27
C ASN A 107 3.31 -15.72 6.52
N ARG A 108 4.60 -16.06 6.34
CA ARG A 108 5.55 -16.25 7.46
C ARG A 108 5.80 -14.97 8.25
N ILE A 109 5.74 -13.80 7.62
CA ILE A 109 5.90 -12.50 8.31
C ILE A 109 4.61 -11.98 8.95
N GLY A 110 3.54 -12.79 8.99
CA GLY A 110 2.27 -12.48 9.64
C GLY A 110 1.11 -12.23 8.69
N GLY A 111 1.30 -12.36 7.36
CA GLY A 111 0.30 -11.97 6.38
C GLY A 111 0.26 -10.47 6.15
N ILE A 112 -0.86 -9.97 5.62
CA ILE A 112 -1.06 -8.54 5.34
C ILE A 112 -2.09 -8.00 6.31
N ASP A 113 -1.64 -7.07 7.15
CA ASP A 113 -2.51 -6.31 8.03
C ASP A 113 -3.23 -5.22 7.23
N ILE A 114 -4.57 -5.30 7.23
CA ILE A 114 -5.48 -4.43 6.49
C ILE A 114 -6.51 -3.80 7.42
N THR A 115 -6.20 -3.75 8.73
CA THR A 115 -7.11 -3.27 9.76
C THR A 115 -7.55 -1.83 9.51
N GLU A 116 -6.59 -0.94 9.26
CA GLU A 116 -6.86 0.46 8.96
C GLU A 116 -7.70 0.62 7.69
N ASP A 117 -7.40 -0.16 6.65
CA ASP A 117 -8.15 -0.13 5.38
C ASP A 117 -9.59 -0.57 5.58
N ILE A 118 -9.84 -1.59 6.41
CA ILE A 118 -11.20 -2.03 6.73
C ILE A 118 -11.93 -0.96 7.55
N LEU A 119 -11.32 -0.43 8.61
CA LEU A 119 -11.96 0.58 9.46
C LEU A 119 -12.35 1.85 8.69
N LEU A 120 -11.58 2.23 7.67
CA LEU A 120 -11.89 3.38 6.81
C LEU A 120 -13.10 3.17 5.90
N ASN A 121 -13.46 1.93 5.58
CA ASN A 121 -14.50 1.62 4.59
C ASN A 121 -15.70 0.84 5.14
N ILE A 122 -15.58 0.31 6.35
CA ILE A 122 -16.62 -0.51 6.94
C ILE A 122 -17.82 0.33 7.37
N ASN A 123 -19.01 -0.23 7.19
CA ASN A 123 -20.28 0.33 7.64
C ASN A 123 -21.20 -0.82 8.08
N GLU A 124 -22.40 -0.51 8.59
CA GLU A 124 -23.36 -1.51 9.07
C GLU A 124 -23.72 -2.55 8.00
N SER A 125 -23.93 -2.11 6.76
CA SER A 125 -24.28 -3.04 5.67
C SER A 125 -23.12 -3.98 5.32
N SER A 126 -21.88 -3.55 5.52
CA SER A 126 -20.70 -4.39 5.32
C SER A 126 -20.62 -5.54 6.34
N LEU A 127 -21.02 -5.29 7.59
CA LEU A 127 -21.10 -6.32 8.64
C LEU A 127 -22.20 -7.33 8.34
N VAL A 128 -23.40 -6.84 7.98
CA VAL A 128 -24.54 -7.70 7.62
C VAL A 128 -24.20 -8.59 6.41
N ASN A 129 -23.60 -8.01 5.37
CA ASN A 129 -23.24 -8.74 4.16
C ASN A 129 -21.95 -9.56 4.29
N LYS A 130 -21.19 -9.37 5.38
CA LYS A 130 -19.84 -9.93 5.59
C LYS A 130 -18.89 -9.63 4.44
N GLU A 131 -19.01 -8.45 3.86
CA GLU A 131 -18.20 -7.98 2.74
C GLU A 131 -17.91 -6.49 2.88
N VAL A 132 -16.65 -6.08 2.67
CA VAL A 132 -16.24 -4.66 2.68
C VAL A 132 -15.70 -4.31 1.31
N GLU A 133 -16.22 -3.22 0.75
CA GLU A 133 -15.69 -2.62 -0.47
C GLU A 133 -14.63 -1.59 -0.10
N LEU A 134 -13.36 -1.87 -0.43
CA LEU A 134 -12.27 -0.92 -0.19
C LEU A 134 -12.31 0.20 -1.23
N LYS A 135 -12.85 1.36 -0.85
CA LYS A 135 -12.88 2.59 -1.66
C LYS A 135 -11.67 3.49 -1.38
N VAL A 136 -11.23 3.52 -0.13
CA VAL A 136 -10.08 4.31 0.35
C VAL A 136 -9.07 3.39 0.99
N THR A 137 -7.79 3.74 0.94
CA THR A 137 -6.73 2.99 1.64
C THR A 137 -5.99 3.90 2.61
N SER A 138 -5.58 3.34 3.75
CA SER A 138 -4.73 3.99 4.76
C SER A 138 -3.36 4.39 4.20
N GLN A 139 -2.90 3.65 3.18
CA GLN A 139 -1.71 3.94 2.42
C GLN A 139 -2.06 4.74 1.16
N ILE A 140 -1.96 6.06 1.27
CA ILE A 140 -2.27 6.99 0.17
C ILE A 140 -1.04 7.34 -0.68
N PHE A 141 0.17 6.95 -0.24
CA PHE A 141 1.39 7.06 -1.02
C PHE A 141 2.11 5.72 -1.19
N CYS A 142 2.72 5.51 -2.35
CA CYS A 142 3.70 4.45 -2.55
C CYS A 142 5.06 5.01 -2.98
N SER A 143 6.11 4.24 -2.73
CA SER A 143 7.45 4.58 -3.21
C SER A 143 7.44 4.62 -4.74
N PRO A 144 8.01 5.66 -5.37
CA PRO A 144 8.31 5.63 -6.79
C PRO A 144 9.20 4.42 -7.12
N ASP A 145 9.16 3.96 -8.37
CA ASP A 145 10.02 2.88 -8.81
C ASP A 145 11.51 3.29 -8.79
N LYS A 146 12.39 2.31 -8.98
CA LYS A 146 13.84 2.51 -8.90
C LYS A 146 14.37 3.53 -9.92
N TRP A 147 13.77 3.60 -11.11
CA TRP A 147 14.21 4.50 -12.17
C TRP A 147 13.78 5.93 -11.85
N ASN A 148 12.52 6.12 -11.46
CA ASN A 148 11.99 7.41 -11.03
C ASN A 148 12.74 7.93 -9.79
N LEU A 149 13.06 7.07 -8.82
CA LEU A 149 13.89 7.46 -7.67
C LEU A 149 15.28 7.96 -8.08
N LYS A 150 15.91 7.35 -9.09
CA LYS A 150 17.20 7.81 -9.62
C LYS A 150 17.05 9.17 -10.31
N ALA A 151 16.01 9.33 -11.13
CA ALA A 151 15.68 10.60 -11.79
C ALA A 151 15.44 11.70 -10.75
N TYR A 152 14.63 11.45 -9.72
CA TYR A 152 14.37 12.41 -8.64
C TYR A 152 15.64 12.86 -7.93
N ARG A 153 16.56 11.95 -7.61
CA ARG A 153 17.86 12.31 -7.00
C ARG A 153 18.65 13.27 -7.88
N SER A 154 18.64 13.07 -9.19
CA SER A 154 19.30 13.95 -10.14
C SER A 154 18.59 15.31 -10.22
N CYS A 155 17.29 15.30 -10.52
CA CYS A 155 16.50 16.49 -10.80
C CYS A 155 16.29 17.40 -9.59
N LEU A 156 16.19 16.83 -8.38
CA LEU A 156 15.93 17.58 -7.14
C LEU A 156 17.22 17.94 -6.39
N SER A 157 18.39 17.48 -6.86
CA SER A 157 19.69 17.86 -6.28
C SER A 157 19.93 19.38 -6.19
N PRO A 158 19.47 20.24 -7.12
CA PRO A 158 19.65 21.69 -6.98
C PRO A 158 18.82 22.30 -5.85
N ILE A 159 17.68 21.68 -5.51
CA ILE A 159 16.79 22.13 -4.43
C ILE A 159 17.37 21.74 -3.08
N LEU A 160 17.91 20.52 -2.97
CA LEU A 160 18.58 20.05 -1.76
C LEU A 160 19.82 20.88 -1.37
N LYS A 161 20.37 21.66 -2.30
CA LYS A 161 21.49 22.58 -2.06
C LYS A 161 21.06 23.97 -1.58
N GLN A 162 19.76 24.28 -1.59
CA GLN A 162 19.25 25.55 -1.09
C GLN A 162 19.33 25.57 0.44
N GLU A 163 19.85 26.66 1.01
CA GLU A 163 20.13 26.77 2.45
C GLU A 163 18.88 26.57 3.33
N HIS A 164 17.72 27.00 2.84
CA HIS A 164 16.46 26.97 3.59
C HIS A 164 15.68 25.65 3.44
N VAL A 165 16.14 24.74 2.57
CA VAL A 165 15.48 23.44 2.35
C VAL A 165 16.03 22.43 3.35
N LYS A 166 15.16 21.95 4.26
CA LYS A 166 15.51 20.96 5.28
C LYS A 166 15.48 19.54 4.73
N SER A 167 14.48 19.24 3.91
CA SER A 167 14.31 17.91 3.31
C SER A 167 13.43 17.95 2.08
N VAL A 168 13.57 16.94 1.23
CA VAL A 168 12.67 16.68 0.10
C VAL A 168 12.19 15.24 0.20
N VAL A 169 10.88 15.02 0.14
CA VAL A 169 10.24 13.70 0.22
C VAL A 169 9.43 13.48 -1.04
N VAL A 170 9.62 12.34 -1.71
CA VAL A 170 8.84 11.98 -2.91
C VAL A 170 7.93 10.80 -2.64
N GLY A 171 6.76 10.80 -3.25
CA GLY A 171 5.80 9.72 -3.18
C GLY A 171 4.93 9.69 -4.42
N VAL A 172 4.35 8.55 -4.74
CA VAL A 172 3.29 8.46 -5.75
C VAL A 172 1.98 8.42 -5.00
N TYR A 173 1.15 9.44 -5.15
CA TYR A 173 -0.20 9.47 -4.59
C TYR A 173 -1.08 8.51 -5.39
N ILE A 174 -1.70 7.58 -4.68
CA ILE A 174 -2.38 6.44 -5.29
C ILE A 174 -3.88 6.45 -5.05
N ASN A 175 -4.39 7.21 -4.08
CA ASN A 175 -5.84 7.30 -3.81
C ASN A 175 -6.54 8.27 -4.79
N THR A 176 -6.42 7.98 -6.09
CA THR A 176 -7.04 8.69 -7.22
C THR A 176 -8.32 8.00 -7.66
N ALA A 177 -9.17 8.67 -8.46
CA ALA A 177 -10.38 8.03 -8.96
C ALA A 177 -10.06 6.87 -9.93
N GLU A 178 -11.05 6.01 -10.18
CA GLU A 178 -10.90 4.88 -11.09
C GLU A 178 -10.50 5.34 -12.50
N GLY A 179 -9.43 4.73 -13.04
CA GLY A 179 -8.90 5.07 -14.37
C GLY A 179 -8.00 6.31 -14.41
N GLU A 180 -7.86 7.05 -13.31
CA GLU A 180 -6.92 8.15 -13.21
C GLU A 180 -5.49 7.67 -12.98
N THR A 181 -4.53 8.38 -13.54
CA THR A 181 -3.11 8.09 -13.35
C THR A 181 -2.66 8.55 -11.96
N PRO A 182 -1.90 7.72 -11.21
CA PRO A 182 -1.32 8.12 -9.94
C PRO A 182 -0.47 9.38 -10.07
N ILE A 183 -0.63 10.31 -9.13
CA ILE A 183 0.02 11.62 -9.17
C ILE A 183 1.40 11.51 -8.54
N GLN A 184 2.42 12.09 -9.18
CA GLN A 184 3.75 12.16 -8.59
C GLN A 184 3.79 13.32 -7.60
N THR A 185 4.00 13.05 -6.31
CA THR A 185 3.97 14.08 -5.27
C THR A 185 5.36 14.33 -4.71
N ILE A 186 5.74 15.60 -4.63
CA ILE A 186 7.03 16.08 -4.14
C ILE A 186 6.78 17.03 -2.98
N GLY A 187 7.10 16.57 -1.78
CA GLY A 187 7.11 17.37 -0.57
C GLY A 187 8.45 18.06 -0.38
N ILE A 188 8.44 19.37 -0.14
CA ILE A 188 9.63 20.16 0.16
C ILE A 188 9.44 20.79 1.53
N GLU A 189 10.34 20.52 2.46
CA GLU A 189 10.33 21.16 3.78
C GLU A 189 11.16 22.44 3.74
N VAL A 190 10.47 23.57 3.61
CA VAL A 190 11.06 24.88 3.40
C VAL A 190 10.10 25.96 3.92
N PRO A 191 10.60 27.11 4.42
CA PRO A 191 9.73 28.23 4.78
C PRO A 191 8.86 28.68 3.59
N GLU A 192 7.61 29.03 3.86
CA GLU A 192 6.62 29.41 2.82
C GLU A 192 7.16 30.45 1.82
N ALA A 193 7.95 31.41 2.28
CA ALA A 193 8.54 32.46 1.45
C ALA A 193 9.42 31.94 0.30
N TYR A 194 9.98 30.72 0.40
CA TYR A 194 10.87 30.15 -0.61
C TYR A 194 10.22 28.99 -1.38
N PHE A 195 9.00 28.60 -1.03
CA PHE A 195 8.36 27.40 -1.58
C PHE A 195 8.18 27.49 -3.10
N GLU A 196 7.62 28.59 -3.61
CA GLU A 196 7.43 28.82 -5.05
C GLU A 196 8.75 28.77 -5.83
N SER A 197 9.81 29.40 -5.31
CA SER A 197 11.13 29.37 -5.96
C SER A 197 11.68 27.94 -6.07
N CYS A 198 11.41 27.10 -5.08
CA CYS A 198 11.81 25.70 -5.11
C CYS A 198 10.98 24.89 -6.12
N ILE A 199 9.69 25.19 -6.26
CA ILE A 199 8.82 24.59 -7.28
C ILE A 199 9.34 24.91 -8.68
N GLU A 200 9.64 26.17 -8.98
CA GLU A 200 10.15 26.57 -10.30
C GLU A 200 11.43 25.82 -10.69
N ILE A 201 12.35 25.66 -9.72
CA ILE A 201 13.58 24.88 -9.91
C ILE A 201 13.24 23.40 -10.14
N ALA A 202 12.31 22.83 -9.36
CA ALA A 202 11.89 21.44 -9.51
C ALA A 202 11.30 21.19 -10.89
N GLU A 203 10.28 21.96 -11.26
CA GLU A 203 9.53 21.80 -12.51
C GLU A 203 10.45 21.92 -13.73
N ARG A 204 11.39 22.89 -13.72
CA ARG A 204 12.35 23.06 -14.81
C ARG A 204 13.23 21.82 -15.01
N ASN A 205 13.62 21.14 -13.94
CA ASN A 205 14.44 19.94 -14.02
C ASN A 205 13.60 18.69 -14.32
N LEU A 206 12.42 18.57 -13.71
CA LEU A 206 11.51 17.44 -13.90
C LEU A 206 10.94 17.39 -15.32
N SER A 207 10.54 18.53 -15.88
CA SER A 207 10.00 18.62 -17.25
C SER A 207 11.01 18.24 -18.35
N ARG A 208 12.31 18.25 -18.05
CA ARG A 208 13.37 17.80 -18.97
C ARG A 208 13.55 16.29 -18.97
N GLU A 209 13.28 15.65 -17.84
CA GLU A 209 13.53 14.21 -17.63
C GLU A 209 12.25 13.38 -17.82
N PHE A 210 11.10 13.91 -17.40
CA PHE A 210 9.83 13.21 -17.43
C PHE A 210 8.97 13.65 -18.62
N ASN A 211 8.10 12.75 -19.09
CA ASN A 211 7.17 13.02 -20.17
C ASN A 211 6.14 14.09 -19.76
N LYS A 212 5.66 14.89 -20.72
CA LYS A 212 4.68 15.98 -20.51
C LYS A 212 3.35 15.51 -19.89
N HIS A 213 3.03 14.23 -19.97
CA HIS A 213 1.84 13.64 -19.36
C HIS A 213 2.02 13.28 -17.88
N VAL A 214 3.23 13.39 -17.33
CA VAL A 214 3.48 13.16 -15.90
C VAL A 214 3.08 14.41 -15.13
N VAL A 215 2.09 14.26 -14.26
CA VAL A 215 1.62 15.34 -13.39
C VAL A 215 2.37 15.28 -12.06
N PHE A 216 2.95 16.43 -11.69
CA PHE A 216 3.60 16.62 -10.40
C PHE A 216 2.72 17.47 -9.48
N GLN A 217 2.62 17.06 -8.22
CA GLN A 217 2.00 17.82 -7.15
C GLN A 217 3.08 18.20 -6.14
N PHE A 218 3.15 19.49 -5.79
CA PHE A 218 4.09 19.99 -4.79
C PHE A 218 3.40 20.25 -3.47
N LEU A 219 4.03 19.85 -2.36
CA LEU A 219 3.53 20.06 -1.01
C LEU A 219 4.57 20.77 -0.16
N ASN A 220 4.19 21.86 0.51
CA ASN A 220 5.04 22.47 1.52
C ASN A 220 4.91 21.66 2.82
N LEU A 221 5.98 20.94 3.17
CA LEU A 221 6.05 20.04 4.32
C LEU A 221 6.21 20.76 5.67
N GLU A 222 6.38 22.09 5.68
CA GLU A 222 6.31 22.89 6.92
C GLU A 222 4.87 23.00 7.44
N LYS A 223 3.86 22.95 6.54
CA LYS A 223 2.45 22.98 6.92
C LYS A 223 2.04 21.65 7.56
N GLU A 224 1.37 21.71 8.71
CA GLU A 224 0.84 20.52 9.39
C GLU A 224 -0.52 20.13 8.78
N THR A 225 -0.48 19.33 7.72
CA THR A 225 -1.68 18.71 7.13
C THR A 225 -1.61 17.19 7.22
N GLU A 226 -2.76 16.52 7.17
CA GLU A 226 -2.83 15.06 7.13
C GLU A 226 -2.05 14.50 5.93
N LEU A 227 -2.23 15.11 4.75
CA LEU A 227 -1.55 14.71 3.52
C LEU A 227 -0.02 14.81 3.65
N ASN A 228 0.49 15.90 4.24
CA ASN A 228 1.92 16.10 4.46
C ASN A 228 2.47 15.07 5.46
N SER A 229 1.73 14.81 6.53
CA SER A 229 2.12 13.83 7.56
C SER A 229 2.20 12.42 6.95
N LYS A 230 1.23 12.06 6.12
CA LYS A 230 1.21 10.80 5.37
C LYS A 230 2.35 10.73 4.36
N LEU A 231 2.66 11.80 3.63
CA LEU A 231 3.81 11.82 2.71
C LEU A 231 5.14 11.65 3.45
N LYS A 232 5.33 12.34 4.58
CA LYS A 232 6.53 12.17 5.43
C LYS A 232 6.68 10.73 5.92
N GLN A 233 5.57 10.08 6.29
CA GLN A 233 5.56 8.71 6.81
C GLN A 233 5.73 7.64 5.71
N GLN A 234 5.11 7.83 4.55
CA GLN A 234 4.95 6.78 3.52
C GLN A 234 5.83 7.01 2.28
N GLY A 235 6.30 8.23 2.07
CA GLY A 235 7.17 8.62 0.98
C GLY A 235 8.64 8.25 1.22
N VAL A 236 9.49 8.69 0.29
CA VAL A 236 10.94 8.45 0.31
C VAL A 236 11.66 9.78 0.39
N THR A 237 12.42 9.98 1.46
CA THR A 237 13.30 11.15 1.58
C THR A 237 14.44 11.05 0.56
N ILE A 238 14.57 12.07 -0.28
CA ILE A 238 15.68 12.24 -1.20
C ILE A 238 16.87 12.81 -0.41
N LYS A 239 18.02 12.20 -0.67
CA LYS A 239 19.33 12.61 -0.17
C LYS A 239 20.22 12.84 -1.38
#